data_AF-A0A9D7XDS2-F1
#
_entry.id   AF-A0A9D7XDS2-F1
#
_cell.length_a   1.000
_cell.length_b   1.000
_cell.length_c   1.000
_cell.angle_alpha   90.00
_cell.angle_beta   90.00
_cell.angle_gamma   90.00
#
_symmetry.space_group_name_H-M   'P 1'
#
loop_
_entity.id
_entity.type
_entity.pdbx_description
1 polymer ?
#
loop_
_entity_poly.entity_id
_entity_poly.type
_entity_poly.pdbx_seq_one_letter_code
_entity_poly.pdbx_strand_id
1 'polypeptide(L)'
;MRGSCILKLIGIGFIGYYLFNKFASNISDGISFEKARLKWGSLTINGISITVILRYFNANGFGIPIDGFEGQLMYGNIPLARISLPSSVTLASNVATDININATIFWNQLADNIVTQIQNKQLLQRIRIVGRVIVKGVGIPVDYQLEII
;
A
#
# COMPACT_ATOMS: atom_id res chain seq x y z
N MET A 1 43.32 21.05 17.57
CA MET A 1 42.07 20.83 18.33
C MET A 1 40.84 21.00 17.42
N ARG A 2 40.39 19.96 16.70
CA ARG A 2 39.15 19.98 15.88
C ARG A 2 38.42 18.62 15.79
N GLY A 3 38.79 17.62 16.61
CA GLY A 3 38.17 16.29 16.58
C GLY A 3 36.84 16.16 17.35
N SER A 4 36.50 17.12 18.22
CA SER A 4 35.36 17.00 19.14
C SER A 4 33.99 17.29 18.50
N CYS A 5 33.93 18.13 17.45
CA CYS A 5 32.66 18.46 16.80
C CYS A 5 32.13 17.33 15.90
N ILE A 6 33.02 16.60 15.21
CA ILE A 6 32.63 15.51 14.29
C ILE A 6 32.06 14.32 15.07
N LEU A 7 32.66 13.96 16.21
CA LEU A 7 32.14 12.89 17.08
C LEU A 7 30.75 13.19 17.65
N LYS A 8 30.47 14.45 18.01
CA LYS A 8 29.15 14.86 18.50
C LYS A 8 28.07 14.79 17.42
N LEU A 9 28.39 15.15 16.17
CA LEU A 9 27.49 15.05 15.02
C LEU A 9 27.17 13.59 14.67
N ILE A 10 28.17 12.71 14.70
CA ILE A 10 27.97 11.27 14.47
C ILE A 10 27.10 10.66 15.59
N GLY A 11 27.33 11.05 16.85
CA GLY A 11 26.50 10.60 17.98
C GLY A 11 25.03 11.01 17.85
N ILE A 12 24.75 12.26 17.44
CA ILE A 12 23.38 12.74 17.23
C ILE A 12 22.71 11.99 16.06
N GLY A 13 23.44 11.76 14.96
CA GLY A 13 22.94 10.97 13.84
C GLY A 13 22.61 9.53 14.24
N PHE A 14 23.44 8.90 15.07
CA PHE A 14 23.22 7.54 15.54
C PHE A 14 22.02 7.41 16.49
N ILE A 15 21.84 8.38 17.39
CA ILE A 15 20.66 8.45 18.28
C ILE A 15 19.40 8.69 17.46
N GLY A 16 19.44 9.59 16.48
CA GLY A 16 18.32 9.84 15.56
C GLY A 16 17.94 8.59 14.79
N TYR A 17 18.91 7.87 14.23
CA TYR A 17 18.69 6.61 13.51
C TYR A 17 18.11 5.51 14.42
N TYR A 18 18.66 5.33 15.62
CA TYR A 18 18.19 4.32 16.57
C TYR A 18 16.76 4.59 17.05
N LEU A 19 16.46 5.85 17.40
CA LEU A 19 15.10 6.25 17.79
C LEU A 19 14.13 6.10 16.61
N PHE A 20 14.51 6.53 15.41
CA PHE A 20 13.68 6.40 14.21
C PHE A 20 13.35 4.94 13.90
N ASN A 21 14.32 4.04 13.95
CA ASN A 21 14.09 2.61 13.73
C ASN A 21 13.19 1.98 14.80
N LYS A 22 13.35 2.37 16.07
CA LYS A 22 12.50 1.88 17.16
C LYS A 22 11.07 2.41 17.06
N PHE A 23 10.89 3.66 16.62
CA PHE A 23 9.57 4.21 16.33
C PHE A 23 8.92 3.56 15.11
N ALA A 24 9.68 3.32 14.05
CA ALA A 24 9.20 2.61 12.86
C ALA A 24 8.76 1.18 13.20
N SER A 25 9.52 0.45 14.04
CA SER A 25 9.12 -0.89 14.48
C SER A 25 7.87 -0.84 15.36
N ASN A 26 7.81 0.04 16.37
CA ASN A 26 6.63 0.15 17.24
C ASN A 26 5.35 0.54 16.49
N ILE A 27 5.47 1.34 15.43
CA ILE A 27 4.35 1.72 14.58
C ILE A 27 3.90 0.54 13.70
N SER A 28 4.84 -0.25 13.16
CA SER A 28 4.48 -1.49 12.45
C SER A 28 3.92 -2.56 13.38
N ASP A 29 4.41 -2.64 14.62
CA ASP A 29 4.04 -3.69 15.58
C ASP A 29 2.59 -3.58 16.07
N GLY A 30 1.99 -2.39 15.98
CA GLY A 30 0.59 -2.15 16.36
C GLY A 30 -0.39 -1.97 15.20
N ILE A 31 0.07 -1.98 13.94
CA ILE A 31 -0.82 -1.96 12.77
C ILE A 31 -0.85 -3.35 12.15
N SER A 32 -2.01 -3.99 12.20
CA SER A 32 -2.23 -5.29 11.57
C SER A 32 -3.06 -5.15 10.30
N PHE A 33 -2.61 -5.76 9.22
CA PHE A 33 -3.41 -5.93 8.02
C PHE A 33 -4.41 -7.08 8.25
N GLU A 34 -5.69 -6.83 8.05
CA GLU A 34 -6.73 -7.86 8.19
C GLU A 34 -7.06 -8.52 6.85
N LYS A 35 -7.40 -7.71 5.85
CA LYS A 35 -7.84 -8.21 4.53
C LYS A 35 -7.83 -7.13 3.46
N ALA A 36 -7.77 -7.58 2.21
CA ALA A 36 -7.91 -6.74 1.04
C ALA A 36 -9.02 -7.27 0.13
N ARG A 37 -9.95 -6.40 -0.24
CA ARG A 37 -11.11 -6.74 -1.06
C ARG A 37 -11.14 -5.88 -2.32
N LEU A 38 -11.70 -6.42 -3.40
CA LEU A 38 -11.95 -5.72 -4.64
C LEU A 38 -13.45 -5.68 -4.89
N LYS A 39 -13.99 -4.47 -5.05
CA LYS A 39 -15.36 -4.25 -5.49
C LYS A 39 -15.34 -3.74 -6.93
N TRP A 40 -16.08 -4.43 -7.81
CA TRP A 40 -16.30 -3.98 -9.18
C TRP A 40 -17.29 -2.81 -9.19
N GLY A 41 -16.92 -1.75 -9.90
CA GLY A 41 -17.76 -0.58 -10.14
C GLY A 41 -18.41 -0.62 -11.52
N SER A 42 -18.77 0.56 -12.03
CA SER A 42 -19.38 0.70 -13.35
C SER A 42 -18.38 0.54 -14.49
N LEU A 43 -18.90 0.08 -15.63
CA LEU A 43 -18.22 0.11 -16.91
C LEU A 43 -18.34 1.52 -17.50
N THR A 44 -17.23 2.07 -17.95
CA THR A 44 -17.16 3.39 -18.61
C THR A 44 -16.54 3.24 -19.99
N ILE A 45 -16.60 4.28 -20.82
CA ILE A 45 -15.97 4.28 -22.14
C ILE A 45 -14.44 4.13 -22.06
N ASN A 46 -13.82 4.52 -20.95
CA ASN A 46 -12.37 4.48 -20.76
C ASN A 46 -11.89 3.18 -20.10
N GLY A 47 -12.75 2.51 -19.32
CA GLY A 47 -12.36 1.35 -18.54
C GLY A 47 -13.41 0.88 -17.54
N ILE A 48 -12.99 -0.02 -16.66
CA ILE A 48 -13.77 -0.53 -15.53
C ILE A 48 -13.38 0.26 -14.28
N SER A 49 -14.35 0.92 -13.65
CA SER A 49 -14.14 1.51 -12.33
C SER A 49 -14.07 0.40 -11.28
N ILE A 50 -13.13 0.49 -10.36
CA ILE A 50 -12.95 -0.45 -9.27
C ILE A 50 -12.67 0.28 -7.96
N THR A 51 -13.04 -0.35 -6.86
CA THR A 51 -12.66 0.09 -5.52
C THR A 51 -11.91 -1.03 -4.83
N VAL A 52 -10.66 -0.77 -4.47
CA VAL A 52 -9.86 -1.63 -3.61
C VAL A 52 -10.10 -1.19 -2.17
N ILE A 53 -10.48 -2.13 -1.31
CA ILE A 53 -10.78 -1.90 0.10
C ILE A 53 -9.71 -2.61 0.93
N LEU A 54 -8.82 -1.85 1.55
CA LEU A 54 -7.80 -2.38 2.45
C LEU A 54 -8.23 -2.17 3.89
N ARG A 55 -8.28 -3.25 4.67
CA ARG A 55 -8.70 -3.18 6.07
C ARG A 55 -7.50 -3.35 6.99
N TYR A 56 -7.29 -2.37 7.85
CA TYR A 56 -6.23 -2.38 8.86
C TYR A 56 -6.82 -2.20 10.25
N PHE A 57 -6.27 -2.94 11.21
CA PHE A 57 -6.55 -2.77 12.63
C PHE A 57 -5.38 -2.06 13.30
N ASN A 58 -5.68 -1.02 14.08
CA ASN A 58 -4.68 -0.32 14.87
C ASN A 58 -4.84 -0.71 16.34
N ALA A 59 -3.96 -1.56 16.85
CA ALA A 59 -3.91 -2.00 18.25
C ALA A 59 -3.30 -0.95 19.20
N ASN A 60 -2.81 0.18 18.68
CA ASN A 60 -2.20 1.21 19.51
C ASN A 60 -3.27 2.01 20.27
N GLY A 61 -2.89 2.56 21.43
CA GLY A 61 -3.71 3.48 22.23
C GLY A 61 -3.88 4.89 21.63
N PHE A 62 -3.38 5.14 20.42
CA PHE A 62 -3.46 6.42 19.72
C PHE A 62 -3.68 6.22 18.22
N GLY A 63 -4.22 7.24 17.56
CA GLY A 63 -4.47 7.22 16.11
C GLY A 63 -3.17 7.30 15.31
N ILE A 64 -3.07 6.51 14.23
CA ILE A 64 -1.89 6.53 13.35
C ILE A 64 -2.28 7.05 11.96
N PRO A 65 -1.65 8.14 11.48
CA PRO A 65 -1.87 8.60 10.12
C PRO A 65 -1.15 7.68 9.12
N ILE A 66 -1.89 7.20 8.13
CA ILE A 66 -1.35 6.69 6.87
C ILE A 66 -1.27 7.89 5.94
N ASP A 67 -0.06 8.32 5.62
CA ASP A 67 0.20 9.50 4.79
C ASP A 67 -0.18 9.25 3.34
N GLY A 68 -0.03 8.01 2.89
CA GLY A 68 -0.32 7.65 1.51
C GLY A 68 -0.22 6.15 1.25
N PHE A 69 -0.60 5.80 0.04
CA PHE A 69 -0.38 4.48 -0.53
C PHE A 69 0.04 4.69 -1.97
N GLU A 70 1.05 3.95 -2.42
CA GLU A 70 1.50 3.94 -3.81
C GLU A 70 1.67 2.49 -4.25
N GLY A 71 0.95 2.09 -5.30
CA GLY A 71 1.05 0.71 -5.78
C GLY A 71 0.38 0.48 -7.13
N GLN A 72 0.24 -0.80 -7.43
CA GLN A 72 -0.39 -1.30 -8.64
C GLN A 72 -1.31 -2.46 -8.30
N LEU A 73 -2.43 -2.50 -9.00
CA LEU A 73 -3.26 -3.68 -9.10
C LEU A 73 -2.64 -4.60 -10.16
N MET A 74 -2.48 -5.87 -9.82
CA MET A 74 -1.84 -6.86 -10.66
C MET A 74 -2.79 -8.03 -10.92
N TYR A 75 -2.78 -8.55 -12.14
CA TYR A 75 -3.31 -9.87 -12.49
C TYR A 75 -2.13 -10.79 -12.75
N GLY A 76 -1.72 -11.56 -11.74
CA GLY A 76 -0.47 -12.29 -11.84
C GLY A 76 0.77 -11.39 -11.87
N ASN A 77 1.51 -11.40 -12.98
CA ASN A 77 2.66 -10.52 -13.24
C ASN A 77 2.31 -9.30 -14.10
N ILE A 78 1.03 -9.13 -14.45
CA ILE A 78 0.59 -8.05 -15.32
C ILE A 78 0.00 -6.90 -14.51
N PRO A 79 0.47 -5.65 -14.71
CA PRO A 79 -0.16 -4.48 -14.11
C PRO A 79 -1.48 -4.15 -14.80
N LEU A 80 -2.56 -4.09 -14.01
CA LEU A 80 -3.91 -3.71 -14.45
C LEU A 80 -4.18 -2.21 -14.28
N ALA A 81 -3.75 -1.63 -13.15
CA ALA A 81 -4.00 -0.23 -12.84
C ALA A 81 -2.98 0.28 -11.81
N ARG A 82 -2.65 1.57 -11.87
CA ARG A 82 -1.99 2.25 -10.76
C ARG A 82 -3.02 2.69 -9.74
N ILE A 83 -2.65 2.58 -8.48
CA ILE A 83 -3.51 2.90 -7.34
C ILE A 83 -2.71 3.75 -6.37
N SER A 84 -3.31 4.85 -5.96
CA SER A 84 -2.73 5.73 -4.96
C SER A 84 -3.81 6.24 -4.02
N LEU A 85 -3.46 6.40 -2.75
CA LEU A 85 -4.36 7.05 -1.81
C LEU A 85 -4.37 8.57 -2.10
N PRO A 86 -5.53 9.19 -2.34
CA PRO A 86 -5.59 10.60 -2.72
C PRO A 86 -5.31 11.56 -1.54
N SER A 87 -5.52 11.11 -0.32
CA SER A 87 -5.33 11.90 0.91
C SER A 87 -4.97 10.99 2.08
N SER A 88 -4.24 11.52 3.06
CA SER A 88 -3.93 10.77 4.27
C SER A 88 -5.19 10.26 4.98
N VAL A 89 -5.12 9.06 5.55
CA VAL A 89 -6.20 8.44 6.34
C VAL A 89 -5.68 8.11 7.73
N THR A 90 -6.39 8.53 8.78
CA THR A 90 -6.02 8.20 10.16
C THR A 90 -6.69 6.90 10.60
N LEU A 91 -5.87 5.90 10.96
CA LEU A 91 -6.34 4.70 11.63
C LEU A 91 -6.68 5.03 13.08
N ALA A 92 -7.96 4.99 13.44
CA ALA A 92 -8.41 5.23 14.81
C ALA A 92 -7.84 4.17 15.78
N SER A 93 -7.60 4.56 17.02
CA SER A 93 -7.09 3.65 18.07
C SER A 93 -8.07 2.51 18.34
N ASN A 94 -7.56 1.29 18.44
CA ASN A 94 -8.30 0.05 18.74
C ASN A 94 -9.49 -0.23 17.80
N VAL A 95 -9.44 0.25 16.56
CA VAL A 95 -10.52 0.11 15.57
C VAL A 95 -9.97 -0.38 14.24
N ALA A 96 -10.75 -1.26 13.59
CA ALA A 96 -10.51 -1.66 12.21
C ALA A 96 -11.05 -0.59 11.26
N THR A 97 -10.19 -0.08 10.38
CA THR A 97 -10.52 0.98 9.42
C THR A 97 -10.43 0.45 8.00
N ASP A 98 -11.49 0.65 7.22
CA ASP A 98 -11.51 0.32 5.79
C ASP A 98 -11.00 1.54 4.99
N ILE A 99 -9.92 1.34 4.23
CA ILE A 99 -9.31 2.33 3.34
C ILE A 99 -9.77 2.01 1.92
N ASN A 100 -10.55 2.92 1.34
CA ASN A 100 -11.11 2.75 0.00
C ASN A 100 -10.25 3.50 -1.02
N ILE A 101 -9.70 2.76 -1.97
CA ILE A 101 -8.87 3.29 -3.04
C ILE A 101 -9.60 3.04 -4.37
N ASN A 102 -10.03 4.12 -5.00
CA ASN A 102 -10.69 4.04 -6.31
C ASN A 102 -9.64 4.04 -7.41
N ALA A 103 -9.83 3.18 -8.41
CA ALA A 103 -9.02 3.15 -9.61
C ALA A 103 -9.86 2.80 -10.83
N THR A 104 -9.25 2.96 -12.01
CA THR A 104 -9.85 2.57 -13.29
C THR A 104 -8.88 1.65 -14.00
N ILE A 105 -9.37 0.47 -14.39
CA ILE A 105 -8.64 -0.42 -15.29
C ILE A 105 -9.00 0.00 -16.72
N PHE A 106 -8.04 0.53 -17.45
CA PHE A 106 -8.29 1.05 -18.79
C PHE A 106 -8.40 -0.09 -19.83
N TRP A 107 -9.29 0.07 -20.81
CA TRP A 107 -9.55 -0.96 -21.82
C TRP A 107 -8.34 -1.30 -22.68
N ASN A 108 -7.55 -0.28 -23.04
CA ASN A 108 -6.32 -0.46 -23.80
C ASN A 108 -5.33 -1.38 -23.07
N GLN A 109 -5.16 -1.17 -21.76
CA GLN A 109 -4.30 -2.01 -20.92
C GLN A 109 -4.86 -3.43 -20.82
N LEU A 110 -6.18 -3.60 -20.65
CA LEU A 110 -6.79 -4.93 -20.60
C LEU A 110 -6.63 -5.72 -21.90
N ALA A 111 -6.85 -5.10 -23.06
CA ALA A 111 -6.80 -5.78 -24.35
C ALA A 111 -5.40 -6.37 -24.64
N ASP A 112 -4.35 -5.56 -24.50
CA ASP A 112 -2.96 -5.98 -24.74
C ASP A 112 -2.55 -7.12 -23.77
N ASN A 113 -3.02 -7.02 -22.53
CA ASN A 113 -2.72 -7.97 -21.48
C ASN A 113 -3.46 -9.31 -21.64
N ILE A 114 -4.73 -9.30 -22.06
CA ILE A 114 -5.51 -10.52 -22.30
C ILE A 114 -4.93 -11.32 -23.46
N VAL A 115 -4.55 -10.66 -24.56
CA VAL A 115 -3.92 -11.32 -25.72
C VAL A 115 -2.64 -12.04 -25.28
N THR A 116 -1.79 -11.38 -24.51
CA THR A 116 -0.55 -11.96 -23.97
C THR A 116 -0.82 -13.15 -23.04
N GLN A 117 -1.86 -13.08 -22.21
CA GLN A 117 -2.24 -14.17 -21.28
C GLN A 117 -2.79 -15.41 -21.98
N ILE A 118 -3.58 -15.22 -23.04
CA ILE A 118 -4.08 -16.32 -23.87
C ILE A 118 -2.90 -17.02 -24.56
N GLN A 119 -1.97 -16.26 -25.14
CA GLN A 119 -0.77 -16.79 -25.78
C GLN A 119 0.10 -17.60 -24.81
N ASN A 120 0.22 -17.13 -23.57
CA ASN A 120 1.03 -17.77 -22.53
C ASN A 120 0.29 -18.86 -21.72
N LYS A 121 -0.98 -19.16 -22.02
CA LYS A 121 -1.82 -20.14 -21.31
C LYS A 121 -1.92 -19.90 -19.79
N GLN A 122 -1.87 -18.64 -19.35
CA GLN A 122 -1.75 -18.25 -17.94
C GLN A 122 -3.04 -17.67 -17.33
N LEU A 123 -4.21 -18.00 -17.89
CA LEU A 123 -5.51 -17.38 -17.63
C LEU A 123 -6.09 -17.49 -16.21
N LEU A 124 -5.46 -18.18 -15.25
CA LEU A 124 -6.03 -18.46 -13.91
C LEU A 124 -5.31 -17.74 -12.74
N GLN A 125 -4.62 -16.64 -13.01
CA GLN A 125 -3.89 -15.92 -11.95
C GLN A 125 -4.82 -15.06 -11.10
N ARG A 126 -4.49 -14.92 -9.82
CA ARG A 126 -5.30 -14.14 -8.87
C ARG A 126 -4.98 -12.66 -8.98
N ILE A 127 -5.96 -11.81 -8.67
CA ILE A 127 -5.75 -10.37 -8.55
C ILE A 127 -5.04 -10.10 -7.23
N ARG A 128 -3.97 -9.31 -7.27
CA ARG A 128 -3.20 -8.89 -6.10
C ARG A 128 -2.87 -7.41 -6.16
N ILE A 129 -2.58 -6.82 -5.01
CA ILE A 129 -2.11 -5.45 -4.86
C ILE A 129 -0.64 -5.48 -4.45
N VAL A 130 0.20 -4.77 -5.18
CA VAL A 130 1.64 -4.66 -4.89
C VAL A 130 1.99 -3.19 -4.76
N GLY A 131 2.69 -2.81 -3.69
CA GLY A 131 3.05 -1.42 -3.48
C GLY A 131 3.69 -1.14 -2.13
N ARG A 132 3.47 0.07 -1.63
CA ARG A 132 3.91 0.49 -0.30
C ARG A 132 2.87 1.39 0.36
N VAL A 133 2.65 1.15 1.66
CA VAL A 133 1.90 2.04 2.54
C VAL A 133 2.90 3.01 3.17
N ILE A 134 2.61 4.30 3.15
CA ILE A 134 3.49 5.34 3.69
C ILE A 134 2.93 5.77 5.05
N VAL A 135 3.71 5.57 6.10
CA VAL A 135 3.35 5.91 7.48
C VAL A 135 4.48 6.74 8.09
N LYS A 136 4.20 8.00 8.42
CA LYS A 136 5.17 9.00 8.89
C LYS A 136 6.43 9.07 8.01
N GLY A 137 6.24 9.00 6.69
CA GLY A 137 7.32 8.99 5.69
C GLY A 137 8.06 7.65 5.53
N VAL A 138 7.70 6.60 6.28
CA VAL A 138 8.26 5.26 6.11
C VAL A 138 7.38 4.45 5.16
N GLY A 139 7.95 3.96 4.06
CA GLY A 139 7.28 3.10 3.10
C GLY A 139 7.36 1.62 3.52
N ILE A 140 6.23 1.05 3.95
CA ILE A 140 6.10 -0.37 4.29
C ILE A 140 5.64 -1.12 3.04
N PRO A 141 6.43 -2.06 2.49
CA PRO A 141 6.05 -2.79 1.30
C PRO A 141 4.83 -3.69 1.57
N VAL A 142 3.96 -3.82 0.58
CA VAL A 142 2.79 -4.69 0.62
C VAL A 142 2.67 -5.51 -0.65
N ASP A 143 2.27 -6.78 -0.49
CA ASP A 143 1.87 -7.68 -1.56
C ASP A 143 0.72 -8.53 -1.01
N TYR A 144 -0.53 -8.15 -1.35
CA TYR A 144 -1.72 -8.82 -0.83
C TYR A 144 -2.59 -9.34 -1.96
N GLN A 145 -3.10 -10.56 -1.79
CA GLN A 145 -4.12 -11.08 -2.68
C GLN A 145 -5.47 -10.41 -2.38
N LEU A 146 -6.24 -10.08 -3.43
CA LEU A 146 -7.57 -9.51 -3.27
C LEU A 146 -8.66 -10.58 -3.28
N GLU A 147 -9.61 -10.44 -2.38
CA GLU A 147 -10.89 -11.16 -2.42
C GLU A 147 -11.92 -10.37 -3.22
N ILE A 148 -12.60 -11.01 -4.17
CA ILE A 148 -13.64 -10.36 -4.97
C ILE A 148 -14.96 -10.40 -4.19
N ILE A 149 -15.63 -9.24 -4.09
CA ILE A 149 -16.91 -9.07 -3.39
C ILE A 149 -17.96 -8.41 -4.27
#